data_AF-A0A6A6C193-F1
#
_entry.id   AF-A0A6A6C193-F1
#
_cell.length_a   1.000
_cell.length_b   1.000
_cell.length_c   1.000
_cell.angle_alpha   90.00
_cell.angle_beta   90.00
_cell.angle_gamma   90.00
#
_symmetry.space_group_name_H-M   'P 1'
#
loop_
_entity.id
_entity.type
_entity.pdbx_description
1 polymer ?
#
loop_
_entity_poly.entity_id
_entity_poly.type
_entity_poly.pdbx_seq_one_letter_code
_entity_poly.pdbx_strand_id
1 'polypeptide(L)'
;MYLYRNRQFAPIIGARRAKRTAITVSVQPSATTVEHPFQNYWTKDGGLAEVITVLPKRERALSLVENFFASVDPLYPMLSREDLIAEMEHLWAMSLEDKYCYDAAKLALHFVVYAAGAYFAPDIEPDERGCMADIYLSASHQSLCLCSYLGKFSLGTAQVILLIGHLLINTNRISEAWTFSGILVRQAYALRLHRSLDSDPGGLFDQHRQLQRRIWQAVVVQDVSIAYHLHLPPSAVRCIERLNLVDPMIETDFEPDVAYEQSMWQWATFVQEHICIPQAIGTPITTSASHKTTLIACFRDMYSNWKYPFNSQNPKRFETVDLRLARQLVTITSSFFGVLTVLYLDENPDAGVFADVYGSIDATHEALSSFFALLRLSPEQMDMWGSYHTRAYAQAVRYGD
;
A
#
# COMPACT_ATOMS: atom_id res chain seq x y z
N MET A 1 18.82 35.00 17.62
CA MET A 1 19.50 36.25 17.20
C MET A 1 20.39 35.91 16.02
N TYR A 2 20.08 36.49 14.86
CA TYR A 2 20.66 36.20 13.54
C TYR A 2 22.18 36.30 13.49
N LEU A 3 22.86 35.35 12.85
CA LEU A 3 24.10 35.60 12.10
C LEU A 3 24.19 34.68 10.87
N TYR A 4 23.69 35.20 9.75
CA TYR A 4 24.01 34.78 8.39
C TYR A 4 25.50 35.03 8.11
N ARG A 5 26.22 34.06 7.54
CA ARG A 5 27.51 34.29 6.87
C ARG A 5 27.41 33.90 5.40
N ASN A 6 27.33 34.93 4.57
CA ASN A 6 27.48 34.90 3.12
C ASN A 6 28.78 34.21 2.69
N ARG A 7 28.69 33.22 1.80
CA ARG A 7 29.79 32.90 0.88
C ARG A 7 29.34 33.28 -0.53
N GLN A 8 30.07 34.24 -1.10
CA GLN A 8 29.94 34.72 -2.46
C GLN A 8 30.32 33.61 -3.45
N PHE A 9 29.47 33.35 -4.43
CA PHE A 9 29.83 32.61 -5.64
C PHE A 9 30.07 33.60 -6.78
N ALA A 10 31.27 33.57 -7.35
CA ALA A 10 31.62 34.32 -8.56
C ALA A 10 31.12 33.56 -9.82
N PRO A 11 30.71 34.24 -10.89
CA PRO A 11 30.19 33.59 -12.09
C PRO A 11 31.33 33.26 -13.06
N ILE A 12 31.40 32.01 -13.52
CA ILE A 12 32.24 31.65 -14.67
C ILE A 12 31.31 31.30 -15.84
N ILE A 13 31.22 32.23 -16.77
CA ILE A 13 30.63 32.07 -18.10
C ILE A 13 31.62 31.27 -18.94
N GLY A 14 31.17 30.14 -19.50
CA GLY A 14 31.97 29.31 -20.39
C GLY A 14 31.11 28.37 -21.22
N ALA A 15 30.56 28.88 -22.32
CA ALA A 15 29.86 28.09 -23.31
C ALA A 15 30.79 27.04 -23.96
N ARG A 16 30.47 25.76 -23.82
CA ARG A 16 31.01 24.70 -24.70
C ARG A 16 29.91 23.70 -25.10
N ARG A 17 29.75 23.60 -26.41
CA ARG A 17 28.84 22.79 -27.21
C ARG A 17 29.09 21.28 -26.94
N ALA A 18 28.13 20.58 -26.34
CA ALA A 18 28.25 19.14 -26.08
C ALA A 18 27.89 18.31 -27.33
N LYS A 19 28.82 17.46 -27.77
CA LYS A 19 28.59 16.41 -28.76
C LYS A 19 27.89 15.23 -28.06
N ARG A 20 26.88 14.64 -28.70
CA ARG A 20 26.20 13.42 -28.27
C ARG A 20 27.20 12.26 -28.15
N THR A 21 27.23 11.58 -27.02
CA THR A 21 27.90 10.28 -26.84
C THR A 21 26.97 9.41 -26.00
N ALA A 22 26.64 8.22 -26.50
CA ALA A 22 25.79 7.26 -25.80
C ALA A 22 26.48 6.82 -24.50
N ILE A 23 25.77 6.89 -23.39
CA ILE A 23 26.27 6.46 -22.07
C ILE A 23 25.82 5.02 -21.87
N THR A 24 26.76 4.08 -21.90
CA THR A 24 26.59 2.73 -21.34
C THR A 24 26.98 2.81 -19.87
N VAL A 25 26.00 2.68 -18.96
CA VAL A 25 26.26 2.72 -17.51
C VAL A 25 26.66 1.32 -17.05
N SER A 26 27.92 1.15 -16.65
CA SER A 26 28.39 0.00 -15.85
C SER A 26 28.29 0.36 -14.37
N VAL A 27 27.39 -0.29 -13.63
CA VAL A 27 27.26 -0.10 -12.18
C VAL A 27 28.19 -1.09 -11.46
N GLN A 28 29.13 -0.57 -10.67
CA GLN A 28 29.79 -1.32 -9.60
C GLN A 28 29.10 -0.99 -8.27
N PRO A 29 28.89 -1.97 -7.37
CA PRO A 29 28.19 -1.72 -6.11
C PRO A 29 29.14 -1.11 -5.08
N SER A 30 28.78 0.05 -4.52
CA SER A 30 29.43 0.64 -3.35
C SER A 30 28.40 1.09 -2.31
N ALA A 31 28.63 0.67 -1.06
CA ALA A 31 28.06 1.09 0.22
C ALA A 31 26.89 2.11 0.23
N THR A 32 25.75 1.62 0.76
CA THR A 32 24.60 2.33 1.38
C THR A 32 24.64 3.86 1.33
N THR A 33 24.35 4.43 0.17
CA THR A 33 23.83 5.79 0.08
C THR A 33 22.31 5.71 0.30
N VAL A 34 21.71 6.68 0.99
CA VAL A 34 20.24 6.79 1.04
C VAL A 34 19.80 7.14 -0.38
N GLU A 35 19.49 6.12 -1.17
CA GLU A 35 19.03 6.28 -2.54
C GLU A 35 17.65 6.94 -2.55
N HIS A 36 17.49 7.93 -3.43
CA HIS A 36 16.25 8.69 -3.56
C HIS A 36 15.06 7.76 -3.92
N PRO A 37 13.82 8.02 -3.44
CA PRO A 37 12.58 7.31 -3.79
C PRO A 37 12.43 6.88 -5.24
N PHE A 38 12.79 7.80 -6.13
CA PHE A 38 12.63 7.64 -7.55
C PHE A 38 13.97 7.92 -8.22
N GLN A 39 14.53 6.94 -8.92
CA GLN A 39 15.74 7.18 -9.69
C GLN A 39 15.46 8.27 -10.74
N ASN A 40 16.28 9.32 -10.79
CA ASN A 40 16.03 10.43 -11.71
C ASN A 40 16.65 10.14 -13.09
N TYR A 41 15.79 9.84 -14.07
CA TYR A 41 16.18 9.63 -15.47
C TYR A 41 15.78 10.80 -16.38
N TRP A 42 15.16 11.84 -15.81
CA TRP A 42 14.43 12.86 -16.55
C TRP A 42 15.30 14.08 -16.80
N THR A 43 15.15 14.69 -17.98
CA THR A 43 15.88 15.93 -18.25
C THR A 43 15.21 17.12 -17.57
N LYS A 44 15.93 18.26 -17.54
CA LYS A 44 15.41 19.51 -16.99
C LYS A 44 14.20 20.04 -17.77
N ASP A 45 14.23 19.89 -19.10
CA ASP A 45 13.15 20.37 -19.96
C ASP A 45 11.95 19.40 -19.92
N GLY A 46 12.22 18.11 -19.73
CA GLY A 46 11.26 17.09 -19.32
C GLY A 46 10.00 17.02 -20.18
N GLY A 47 8.92 16.54 -19.57
CA GLY A 47 7.59 16.48 -20.19
C GLY A 47 7.14 15.07 -20.52
N LEU A 48 5.88 14.96 -20.97
CA LEU A 48 5.24 13.67 -21.21
C LEU A 48 5.94 12.88 -22.31
N ALA A 49 6.52 13.58 -23.30
CA ALA A 49 7.26 12.97 -24.40
C ALA A 49 8.42 12.08 -23.93
N GLU A 50 9.17 12.49 -22.90
CA GLU A 50 10.24 11.67 -22.33
C GLU A 50 9.67 10.43 -21.62
N VAL A 51 8.63 10.62 -20.82
CA VAL A 51 8.00 9.53 -20.08
C VAL A 51 7.41 8.47 -21.04
N ILE A 52 6.83 8.90 -22.15
CA ILE A 52 6.25 8.02 -23.18
C ILE A 52 7.29 7.10 -23.82
N THR A 53 8.57 7.50 -23.86
CA THR A 53 9.64 6.63 -24.37
C THR A 53 9.87 5.38 -23.51
N VAL A 54 9.41 5.41 -22.26
CA VAL A 54 9.52 4.30 -21.30
C VAL A 54 8.35 3.31 -21.43
N LEU A 55 7.33 3.62 -22.25
CA LEU A 55 6.21 2.69 -22.44
C LEU A 55 6.70 1.33 -22.98
N PRO A 56 6.28 0.22 -22.36
CA PRO A 56 6.62 -1.10 -22.86
C PRO A 56 5.96 -1.40 -24.21
N LYS A 57 6.41 -2.48 -24.86
CA LYS A 57 5.64 -3.07 -25.97
C LYS A 57 4.27 -3.52 -25.47
N ARG A 58 3.25 -3.47 -26.33
CA ARG A 58 1.85 -3.80 -26.00
C ARG A 58 1.70 -5.14 -25.28
N GLU A 59 2.30 -6.19 -25.81
CA GLU A 59 2.24 -7.55 -25.23
C GLU A 59 2.80 -7.59 -23.81
N ARG A 60 3.91 -6.87 -23.60
CA ARG A 60 4.53 -6.76 -22.29
C ARG A 60 3.68 -5.93 -21.33
N ALA A 61 3.09 -4.83 -21.79
CA ALA A 61 2.17 -4.01 -21.01
C ALA A 61 0.97 -4.84 -20.50
N LEU A 62 0.37 -5.64 -21.38
CA LEU A 62 -0.73 -6.54 -21.00
C LEU A 62 -0.29 -7.56 -19.96
N SER A 63 0.84 -8.23 -20.17
CA SER A 63 1.40 -9.18 -19.19
C SER A 63 1.65 -8.53 -17.81
N LEU A 64 2.16 -7.29 -17.78
CA LEU A 64 2.35 -6.54 -16.55
C LEU A 64 1.02 -6.23 -15.85
N VAL A 65 -0.03 -5.86 -16.61
CA VAL A 65 -1.38 -5.64 -16.07
C VAL A 65 -1.94 -6.92 -15.46
N GLU A 66 -1.76 -8.07 -16.11
CA GLU A 66 -2.19 -9.36 -15.57
C GLU A 66 -1.49 -9.70 -14.26
N ASN A 67 -0.16 -9.50 -14.19
CA ASN A 67 0.60 -9.72 -12.96
C ASN A 67 0.13 -8.80 -11.83
N PHE A 68 -0.21 -7.55 -12.14
CA PHE A 68 -0.78 -6.62 -11.17
C PHE A 68 -2.12 -7.13 -10.61
N PHE A 69 -3.05 -7.55 -11.47
CA PHE A 69 -4.36 -8.06 -11.02
C PHE A 69 -4.26 -9.39 -10.28
N ALA A 70 -3.24 -10.19 -10.57
CA ALA A 70 -2.97 -11.41 -9.83
C ALA A 70 -2.43 -11.11 -8.42
N SER A 71 -1.47 -10.19 -8.28
CA SER A 71 -0.70 -10.03 -7.04
C SER A 71 -1.13 -8.86 -6.14
N VAL A 72 -1.46 -7.70 -6.70
CA VAL A 72 -1.67 -6.46 -5.93
C VAL A 72 -3.14 -6.11 -5.76
N ASP A 73 -3.92 -6.23 -6.83
CA ASP A 73 -5.36 -5.94 -6.80
C ASP A 73 -6.15 -6.71 -5.72
N PRO A 74 -5.81 -7.98 -5.36
CA PRO A 74 -6.47 -8.67 -4.25
C PRO A 74 -6.41 -7.91 -2.92
N LEU A 75 -5.37 -7.09 -2.72
CA LEU A 75 -5.16 -6.30 -1.51
C LEU A 75 -5.70 -4.87 -1.63
N TYR A 76 -5.89 -4.40 -2.87
CA TYR A 76 -6.38 -3.07 -3.19
C TYR A 76 -7.42 -3.14 -4.34
N PRO A 77 -8.66 -3.61 -4.08
CA PRO A 77 -9.70 -3.90 -5.09
C PRO A 77 -10.34 -2.66 -5.75
N MET A 78 -9.53 -1.68 -6.14
CA MET A 78 -9.99 -0.34 -6.52
C MET A 78 -9.93 -0.06 -8.02
N LEU A 79 -9.46 -1.01 -8.84
CA LEU A 79 -9.34 -0.85 -10.29
C LEU A 79 -10.25 -1.81 -11.04
N SER A 80 -10.85 -1.32 -12.12
CA SER A 80 -11.57 -2.15 -13.09
C SER A 80 -10.58 -2.69 -14.11
N ARG A 81 -10.48 -4.02 -14.21
CA ARG A 81 -9.59 -4.69 -15.18
C ARG A 81 -9.97 -4.36 -16.61
N GLU A 82 -11.28 -4.32 -16.90
CA GLU A 82 -11.80 -4.01 -18.23
C GLU A 82 -11.47 -2.57 -18.63
N ASP A 83 -11.69 -1.61 -17.74
CA ASP A 83 -11.41 -0.20 -18.01
C ASP A 83 -9.91 0.05 -18.18
N LEU A 84 -9.07 -0.58 -17.36
CA LEU A 84 -7.63 -0.40 -17.43
C LEU A 84 -7.04 -0.99 -18.73
N ILE A 85 -7.53 -2.15 -19.17
CA ILE A 85 -7.15 -2.74 -20.45
C ILE A 85 -7.68 -1.89 -21.61
N ALA A 86 -8.92 -1.42 -21.56
CA ALA A 86 -9.49 -0.57 -22.61
C ALA A 86 -8.71 0.74 -22.76
N GLU A 87 -8.36 1.39 -21.65
CA GLU A 87 -7.55 2.62 -21.66
C GLU A 87 -6.12 2.35 -22.16
N MET A 88 -5.53 1.20 -21.81
CA MET A 88 -4.26 0.77 -22.38
C MET A 88 -4.36 0.59 -23.90
N GLU A 89 -5.35 -0.15 -24.41
CA GLU A 89 -5.51 -0.34 -25.86
C GLU A 89 -5.72 0.99 -26.59
N HIS A 90 -6.48 1.90 -25.98
CA HIS A 90 -6.66 3.25 -26.49
C HIS A 90 -5.31 3.99 -26.59
N LEU A 91 -4.53 4.01 -25.51
CA LEU A 91 -3.21 4.63 -25.49
C LEU A 91 -2.30 4.05 -26.58
N TRP A 92 -2.30 2.73 -26.81
CA TRP A 92 -1.45 2.13 -27.83
C TRP A 92 -1.88 2.45 -29.26
N ALA A 93 -3.19 2.61 -29.50
CA ALA A 93 -3.75 2.99 -30.80
C ALA A 93 -3.51 4.45 -31.20
N MET A 94 -3.19 5.33 -30.24
CA MET A 94 -2.93 6.75 -30.50
C MET A 94 -1.64 6.98 -31.32
N SER A 95 -1.66 8.07 -32.10
CA SER A 95 -0.46 8.62 -32.76
C SER A 95 0.58 9.06 -31.73
N LEU A 96 1.83 9.24 -32.17
CA LEU A 96 2.89 9.68 -31.26
C LEU A 96 2.65 11.12 -30.79
N GLU A 97 2.15 12.00 -31.66
CA GLU A 97 1.80 13.37 -31.31
C GLU A 97 0.67 13.45 -30.28
N ASP A 98 -0.37 12.62 -30.43
CA ASP A 98 -1.49 12.59 -29.48
C ASP A 98 -1.05 12.04 -28.12
N LYS A 99 -0.16 11.04 -28.12
CA LYS A 99 0.42 10.50 -26.87
C LYS A 99 1.10 11.61 -26.07
N TYR A 100 1.84 12.52 -26.71
CA TYR A 100 2.51 13.62 -26.00
C TYR A 100 1.58 14.59 -25.27
N CYS A 101 0.30 14.60 -25.64
CA CYS A 101 -0.76 15.39 -25.02
C CYS A 101 -1.71 14.56 -24.14
N TYR A 102 -1.36 13.30 -23.85
CA TYR A 102 -2.19 12.39 -23.07
C TYR A 102 -2.33 12.84 -21.61
N ASP A 103 -3.36 12.33 -20.91
CA ASP A 103 -3.60 12.67 -19.52
C ASP A 103 -2.48 12.10 -18.63
N ALA A 104 -1.70 12.99 -18.01
CA ALA A 104 -0.57 12.61 -17.18
C ALA A 104 -0.97 11.83 -15.91
N ALA A 105 -2.17 12.04 -15.35
CA ALA A 105 -2.64 11.24 -14.22
C ALA A 105 -3.02 9.81 -14.65
N LYS A 106 -3.63 9.64 -15.83
CA LYS A 106 -3.87 8.31 -16.41
C LYS A 106 -2.57 7.60 -16.76
N LEU A 107 -1.60 8.31 -17.34
CA LEU A 107 -0.29 7.76 -17.64
C LEU A 107 0.44 7.32 -16.35
N ALA A 108 0.33 8.11 -15.28
CA ALA A 108 0.88 7.74 -13.98
C ALA A 108 0.28 6.44 -13.45
N LEU A 109 -1.03 6.22 -13.66
CA LEU A 109 -1.73 4.99 -13.30
C LEU A 109 -1.23 3.78 -14.10
N HIS A 110 -1.07 3.91 -15.41
CA HIS A 110 -0.47 2.85 -16.22
C HIS A 110 0.93 2.48 -15.72
N PHE A 111 1.79 3.47 -15.48
CA PHE A 111 3.16 3.19 -15.05
C PHE A 111 3.26 2.59 -13.64
N VAL A 112 2.44 3.01 -12.67
CA VAL A 112 2.49 2.37 -11.34
C VAL A 112 1.97 0.93 -11.40
N VAL A 113 0.98 0.65 -12.25
CA VAL A 113 0.52 -0.72 -12.52
C VAL A 113 1.63 -1.53 -13.18
N TYR A 114 2.36 -0.97 -14.15
CA TYR A 114 3.51 -1.64 -14.77
C TYR A 114 4.65 -1.87 -13.78
N ALA A 115 4.92 -0.91 -12.89
CA ALA A 115 5.93 -1.06 -11.85
C ALA A 115 5.58 -2.22 -10.91
N ALA A 116 4.33 -2.27 -10.45
CA ALA A 116 3.84 -3.34 -9.61
C ALA A 116 3.80 -4.70 -10.34
N GLY A 117 3.31 -4.72 -11.57
CA GLY A 117 3.28 -5.92 -12.40
C GLY A 117 4.68 -6.46 -12.73
N ALA A 118 5.67 -5.58 -12.85
CA ALA A 118 7.07 -5.95 -13.09
C ALA A 118 7.70 -6.49 -11.82
N TYR A 119 7.45 -5.83 -10.68
CA TYR A 119 7.93 -6.27 -9.38
C TYR A 119 7.46 -7.71 -9.12
N PHE A 120 6.16 -7.99 -9.28
CA PHE A 120 5.54 -9.30 -9.00
C PHE A 120 5.58 -10.33 -10.13
N ALA A 121 6.33 -10.09 -11.20
CA ALA A 121 6.38 -10.96 -12.37
C ALA A 121 7.13 -12.27 -12.07
N PRO A 122 6.50 -13.46 -12.05
CA PRO A 122 7.16 -14.71 -11.66
C PRO A 122 8.23 -15.20 -12.66
N ASP A 123 8.17 -14.74 -13.90
CA ASP A 123 8.93 -15.21 -15.04
C ASP A 123 10.31 -14.53 -15.24
N ILE A 124 10.67 -13.57 -14.38
CA ILE A 124 11.85 -12.71 -14.56
C ILE A 124 12.84 -12.91 -13.42
N GLU A 125 14.12 -12.62 -13.57
CA GLU A 125 15.05 -12.70 -12.45
C GLU A 125 14.84 -11.55 -11.43
N PRO A 126 15.00 -11.78 -10.11
CA PRO A 126 14.71 -10.78 -9.08
C PRO A 126 15.36 -9.40 -9.29
N ASP A 127 16.64 -9.38 -9.67
CA ASP A 127 17.38 -8.13 -9.93
C ASP A 127 16.80 -7.37 -11.13
N GLU A 128 16.38 -8.09 -12.18
CA GLU A 128 15.77 -7.50 -13.37
C GLU A 128 14.37 -6.97 -13.07
N ARG A 129 13.56 -7.70 -12.28
CA ARG A 129 12.24 -7.22 -11.79
C ARG A 129 12.37 -5.89 -11.05
N GLY A 130 13.32 -5.80 -10.12
CA GLY A 130 13.57 -4.59 -9.33
C GLY A 130 13.96 -3.40 -10.19
N CYS A 131 14.91 -3.61 -11.12
CA CYS A 131 15.34 -2.58 -12.06
C CYS A 131 14.17 -2.09 -12.95
N MET A 132 13.38 -3.01 -13.49
CA MET A 132 12.20 -2.66 -14.29
C MET A 132 11.14 -1.91 -13.48
N ALA A 133 10.87 -2.37 -12.25
CA ALA A 133 9.92 -1.74 -11.35
C ALA A 133 10.33 -0.30 -11.02
N ASP A 134 11.61 -0.06 -10.74
CA ASP A 134 12.16 1.28 -10.45
C ASP A 134 12.02 2.25 -11.63
N ILE A 135 12.27 1.77 -12.85
CA ILE A 135 12.11 2.58 -14.08
C ILE A 135 10.65 3.01 -14.25
N TYR A 136 9.70 2.07 -14.13
CA TYR A 136 8.28 2.39 -14.25
C TYR A 136 7.76 3.22 -13.08
N LEU A 137 8.24 2.98 -11.85
CA LEU A 137 7.87 3.75 -10.67
C LEU A 137 8.34 5.20 -10.82
N SER A 138 9.55 5.41 -11.33
CA SER A 138 10.06 6.75 -11.66
C SER A 138 9.21 7.44 -12.74
N ALA A 139 8.80 6.70 -13.79
CA ALA A 139 7.95 7.22 -14.85
C ALA A 139 6.55 7.62 -14.33
N SER A 140 6.00 6.83 -13.41
CA SER A 140 4.74 7.14 -12.73
C SER A 140 4.85 8.41 -11.89
N HIS A 141 5.90 8.51 -11.07
CA HIS A 141 6.12 9.70 -10.24
C HIS A 141 6.35 10.96 -11.09
N GLN A 142 7.11 10.86 -12.18
CA GLN A 142 7.30 11.97 -13.10
C GLN A 142 5.97 12.41 -13.74
N SER A 143 5.11 11.47 -14.09
CA SER A 143 3.77 11.76 -14.62
C SER A 143 2.89 12.48 -13.57
N LEU A 144 2.98 12.10 -12.29
CA LEU A 144 2.32 12.83 -11.20
C LEU A 144 2.83 14.27 -11.05
N CYS A 145 4.14 14.48 -11.16
CA CYS A 145 4.73 15.82 -11.14
C CYS A 145 4.17 16.68 -12.28
N LEU A 146 4.06 16.13 -13.49
CA LEU A 146 3.51 16.82 -14.66
C LEU A 146 2.03 17.20 -14.51
N CYS A 147 1.22 16.39 -13.80
CA CYS A 147 -0.17 16.74 -13.50
C CYS A 147 -0.34 17.66 -12.26
N SER A 148 0.76 18.06 -11.61
CA SER A 148 0.75 18.88 -10.39
C SER A 148 -0.04 18.24 -9.24
N TYR A 149 0.15 16.94 -9.00
CA TYR A 149 -0.62 16.14 -8.04
C TYR A 149 -0.67 16.70 -6.61
N LEU A 150 0.31 17.53 -6.19
CA LEU A 150 0.31 18.19 -4.88
C LEU A 150 -0.70 19.34 -4.76
N GLY A 151 -1.20 19.87 -5.87
CA GLY A 151 -2.21 20.94 -5.91
C GLY A 151 -3.49 20.60 -6.67
N LYS A 152 -3.47 19.55 -7.51
CA LYS A 152 -4.63 19.05 -8.26
C LYS A 152 -4.91 17.60 -7.87
N PHE A 153 -5.93 17.42 -7.04
CA PHE A 153 -6.30 16.11 -6.51
C PHE A 153 -7.42 15.48 -7.34
N SER A 154 -7.29 14.21 -7.66
CA SER A 154 -8.33 13.37 -8.27
C SER A 154 -8.31 11.96 -7.66
N LEU A 155 -9.37 11.18 -7.90
CA LEU A 155 -9.36 9.76 -7.52
C LEU A 155 -8.22 9.00 -8.20
N GLY A 156 -7.94 9.32 -9.48
CA GLY A 156 -6.81 8.76 -10.21
C GLY A 156 -5.47 9.02 -9.54
N THR A 157 -5.18 10.27 -9.15
CA THR A 157 -3.93 10.57 -8.44
C THR A 157 -3.87 9.89 -7.07
N ALA A 158 -5.01 9.74 -6.37
CA ALA A 158 -5.08 9.04 -5.10
C ALA A 158 -4.77 7.53 -5.25
N GLN A 159 -5.35 6.88 -6.26
CA GLN A 159 -5.05 5.48 -6.61
C GLN A 159 -3.55 5.29 -6.90
N VAL A 160 -2.95 6.20 -7.68
CA VAL A 160 -1.51 6.13 -7.99
C VAL A 160 -0.66 6.24 -6.73
N ILE A 161 -0.90 7.25 -5.90
CA ILE A 161 -0.10 7.46 -4.68
C ILE A 161 -0.24 6.27 -3.72
N LEU A 162 -1.44 5.70 -3.62
CA LEU A 162 -1.70 4.52 -2.79
C LEU A 162 -0.89 3.30 -3.27
N LEU A 163 -0.80 3.09 -4.59
CA LEU A 163 0.00 2.01 -5.20
C LEU A 163 1.52 2.27 -5.09
N ILE A 164 1.96 3.53 -5.20
CA ILE A 164 3.35 3.91 -4.89
C ILE A 164 3.68 3.54 -3.44
N GLY A 165 2.80 3.90 -2.50
CA GLY A 165 2.94 3.53 -1.08
C GLY A 165 3.07 2.01 -0.90
N HIS A 166 2.26 1.23 -1.60
CA HIS A 166 2.34 -0.23 -1.58
C HIS A 166 3.71 -0.75 -2.07
N LEU A 167 4.24 -0.23 -3.18
CA LEU A 167 5.55 -0.64 -3.69
C LEU A 167 6.68 -0.28 -2.73
N LEU A 168 6.64 0.91 -2.14
CA LEU A 168 7.62 1.35 -1.14
C LEU A 168 7.58 0.44 0.11
N ILE A 169 6.39 0.01 0.55
CA ILE A 169 6.25 -0.94 1.68
C ILE A 169 6.89 -2.30 1.36
N ASN A 170 6.72 -2.82 0.14
CA ASN A 170 7.25 -4.13 -0.27
C ASN A 170 8.77 -4.10 -0.51
N THR A 171 9.29 -2.97 -0.98
CA THR A 171 10.74 -2.72 -1.15
C THR A 171 11.45 -2.29 0.14
N ASN A 172 10.78 -2.39 1.29
CA ASN A 172 11.30 -2.03 2.62
C ASN A 172 11.66 -0.54 2.80
N ARG A 173 11.00 0.35 2.05
CA ARG A 173 11.15 1.81 2.10
C ARG A 173 10.01 2.46 2.90
N ILE A 174 9.73 1.89 4.07
CA ILE A 174 8.52 2.19 4.85
C ILE A 174 8.48 3.67 5.29
N SER A 175 9.62 4.29 5.58
CA SER A 175 9.68 5.72 5.95
C SER A 175 9.24 6.65 4.80
N GLU A 176 9.57 6.28 3.56
CA GLU A 176 9.13 7.03 2.38
C GLU A 176 7.64 6.78 2.13
N ALA A 177 7.18 5.53 2.29
CA ALA A 177 5.77 5.18 2.24
C ALA A 177 4.95 5.97 3.26
N TRP A 178 5.45 6.16 4.49
CA TRP A 178 4.81 6.97 5.53
C TRP A 178 4.66 8.43 5.10
N THR A 179 5.67 9.00 4.45
CA THR A 179 5.61 10.37 3.92
C THR A 179 4.55 10.50 2.82
N PHE A 180 4.51 9.55 1.89
CA PHE A 180 3.48 9.50 0.84
C PHE A 180 2.07 9.26 1.40
N SER A 181 1.93 8.40 2.42
CA SER A 181 0.67 8.20 3.14
C SER A 181 0.15 9.52 3.73
N GLY A 182 1.01 10.30 4.38
CA GLY A 182 0.64 11.61 4.91
C GLY A 182 0.22 12.63 3.84
N ILE A 183 0.80 12.57 2.64
CA ILE A 183 0.31 13.36 1.48
C ILE A 183 -1.08 12.86 1.09
N LEU A 184 -1.23 11.56 0.85
CA LEU A 184 -2.45 10.93 0.38
C LEU A 184 -3.64 11.17 1.33
N VAL A 185 -3.44 11.07 2.65
CA VAL A 185 -4.48 11.33 3.64
C VAL A 185 -5.00 12.78 3.52
N ARG A 186 -4.12 13.77 3.37
CA ARG A 186 -4.54 15.17 3.16
C ARG A 186 -5.33 15.34 1.86
N GLN A 187 -4.91 14.65 0.80
CA GLN A 187 -5.63 14.67 -0.47
C GLN A 187 -7.00 13.98 -0.37
N ALA A 188 -7.09 12.87 0.35
CA ALA A 188 -8.35 12.17 0.62
C ALA A 188 -9.33 13.05 1.40
N TYR A 189 -8.83 13.84 2.37
CA TYR A 189 -9.65 14.86 3.04
C TYR A 189 -10.10 15.97 2.10
N ALA A 190 -9.21 16.48 1.24
CA ALA A 190 -9.54 17.49 0.24
C ALA A 190 -10.60 17.00 -0.77
N LEU A 191 -10.53 15.73 -1.16
CA LEU A 191 -11.51 15.03 -2.00
C LEU A 191 -12.79 14.64 -1.25
N ARG A 192 -12.86 14.87 0.07
CA ARG A 192 -14.00 14.54 0.95
C ARG A 192 -14.32 13.04 1.03
N LEU A 193 -13.34 12.17 0.79
CA LEU A 193 -13.54 10.72 0.82
C LEU A 193 -13.92 10.17 2.21
N HIS A 194 -13.58 10.93 3.26
CA HIS A 194 -13.91 10.63 4.65
C HIS A 194 -15.38 10.80 5.03
N ARG A 195 -16.21 11.41 4.17
CA ARG A 195 -17.62 11.66 4.48
C ARG A 195 -18.43 10.40 4.16
N SER A 196 -19.36 10.05 5.05
CA SER A 196 -20.38 9.04 4.73
C SER A 196 -21.10 9.46 3.46
N LEU A 197 -21.09 8.58 2.47
CA LEU A 197 -21.84 8.77 1.24
C LEU A 197 -23.25 8.26 1.54
N ASP A 198 -24.16 9.15 1.92
CA ASP A 198 -25.57 8.80 2.11
C ASP A 198 -26.10 8.07 0.86
N SER A 199 -26.84 6.98 1.09
CA SER A 199 -27.46 6.15 0.05
C SER A 199 -28.52 6.95 -0.71
N ASP A 200 -28.12 7.65 -1.78
CA ASP A 200 -29.06 8.25 -2.72
C ASP A 200 -29.41 7.19 -3.79
N PRO A 201 -30.70 6.80 -3.97
CA PRO A 201 -31.12 5.59 -4.70
C PRO A 201 -30.91 5.59 -6.24
N GLY A 202 -30.06 6.45 -6.79
CA GLY A 202 -29.72 6.50 -8.22
C GLY A 202 -28.50 5.63 -8.58
N GLY A 203 -28.72 4.52 -9.30
CA GLY A 203 -27.72 3.47 -9.57
C GLY A 203 -26.43 3.85 -10.33
N LEU A 204 -26.37 4.95 -11.10
CA LEU A 204 -25.10 5.40 -11.73
C LEU A 204 -24.15 6.12 -10.77
N PHE A 205 -24.70 6.75 -9.73
CA PHE A 205 -23.89 7.31 -8.66
C PHE A 205 -23.24 6.21 -7.80
N ASP A 206 -23.67 4.96 -7.95
CA ASP A 206 -23.25 3.86 -7.10
C ASP A 206 -21.78 3.46 -7.33
N GLN A 207 -21.35 3.23 -8.57
CA GLN A 207 -19.97 2.82 -8.87
C GLN A 207 -18.92 3.87 -8.46
N HIS A 208 -19.19 5.16 -8.74
CA HIS A 208 -18.27 6.23 -8.34
C HIS A 208 -18.17 6.35 -6.81
N ARG A 209 -19.29 6.21 -6.10
CA ARG A 209 -19.33 6.21 -4.63
C ARG A 209 -18.64 4.99 -4.04
N GLN A 210 -18.84 3.82 -4.63
CA GLN A 210 -18.14 2.59 -4.26
C GLN A 210 -16.63 2.78 -4.41
N LEU A 211 -16.16 3.34 -5.54
CA LEU A 211 -14.75 3.63 -5.73
C LEU A 211 -14.19 4.61 -4.68
N GLN A 212 -14.91 5.70 -4.39
CA GLN A 212 -14.53 6.64 -3.33
C GLN A 212 -14.39 5.95 -1.96
N ARG A 213 -15.33 5.05 -1.63
CA ARG A 213 -15.32 4.25 -0.41
C ARG A 213 -14.13 3.30 -0.36
N ARG A 214 -13.89 2.54 -1.44
CA ARG A 214 -12.75 1.61 -1.54
C ARG A 214 -11.42 2.34 -1.39
N ILE A 215 -11.25 3.49 -2.06
CA ILE A 215 -10.05 4.33 -1.92
C ILE A 215 -9.91 4.81 -0.47
N TRP A 216 -10.96 5.33 0.15
CA TRP A 216 -10.89 5.80 1.54
C TRP A 216 -10.50 4.68 2.51
N GLN A 217 -11.13 3.52 2.39
CA GLN A 217 -10.81 2.35 3.22
C GLN A 217 -9.36 1.94 3.04
N ALA A 218 -8.89 1.82 1.80
CA ALA A 218 -7.51 1.46 1.51
C ALA A 218 -6.50 2.48 2.03
N VAL A 219 -6.81 3.78 1.95
CA VAL A 219 -5.99 4.87 2.52
C VAL A 219 -5.83 4.71 4.03
N VAL A 220 -6.95 4.51 4.75
CA VAL A 220 -6.92 4.34 6.21
C VAL A 220 -6.19 3.07 6.61
N VAL A 221 -6.47 1.95 5.94
CA VAL A 221 -5.81 0.66 6.22
C VAL A 221 -4.30 0.76 6.01
N GLN A 222 -3.85 1.38 4.91
CA GLN A 222 -2.43 1.54 4.64
C GLN A 222 -1.76 2.49 5.65
N ASP A 223 -2.38 3.64 5.96
CA ASP A 223 -1.85 4.61 6.93
C ASP A 223 -1.71 3.99 8.33
N VAL A 224 -2.74 3.28 8.81
CA VAL A 224 -2.71 2.57 10.09
C VAL A 224 -1.68 1.45 10.08
N SER A 225 -1.58 0.69 8.99
CA SER A 225 -0.57 -0.36 8.87
C SER A 225 0.83 0.22 8.98
N ILE A 226 1.15 1.29 8.25
CA ILE A 226 2.47 1.93 8.32
C ILE A 226 2.73 2.49 9.73
N ALA A 227 1.76 3.21 10.30
CA ALA A 227 1.84 3.80 11.63
C ALA A 227 2.11 2.75 12.71
N TYR A 228 1.38 1.64 12.66
CA TYR A 228 1.57 0.47 13.53
C TYR A 228 2.99 -0.09 13.42
N HIS A 229 3.51 -0.28 12.20
CA HIS A 229 4.84 -0.84 11.99
C HIS A 229 5.97 0.10 12.44
N LEU A 230 5.77 1.42 12.34
CA LEU A 230 6.78 2.41 12.71
C LEU A 230 6.64 2.93 14.15
N HIS A 231 5.60 2.51 14.89
CA HIS A 231 5.21 3.09 16.19
C HIS A 231 5.02 4.62 16.11
N LEU A 232 4.46 5.09 14.99
CA LEU A 232 4.21 6.50 14.72
C LEU A 232 2.71 6.80 14.82
N PRO A 233 2.32 8.08 14.99
CA PRO A 233 0.91 8.43 14.94
C PRO A 233 0.36 8.20 13.53
N PRO A 234 -0.87 7.67 13.42
CA PRO A 234 -1.58 7.60 12.15
C PRO A 234 -1.87 9.03 11.65
N SER A 235 -1.78 9.24 10.34
CA SER A 235 -2.04 10.53 9.71
C SER A 235 -3.54 10.80 9.58
N ALA A 236 -4.35 9.75 9.38
CA ALA A 236 -5.79 9.85 9.32
C ALA A 236 -6.34 10.11 10.73
N VAL A 237 -6.94 11.27 10.95
CA VAL A 237 -7.63 11.60 12.19
C VAL A 237 -9.02 10.97 12.18
N ARG A 238 -9.31 10.22 13.26
CA ARG A 238 -10.60 9.66 13.70
C ARG A 238 -11.67 9.66 12.60
N CYS A 239 -11.90 8.52 11.96
CA CYS A 239 -12.97 8.30 10.99
C CYS A 239 -14.30 8.85 11.56
N ILE A 240 -14.69 10.05 11.12
CA ILE A 240 -15.93 10.68 11.56
C ILE A 240 -17.05 9.87 10.91
N GLU A 241 -17.90 9.31 11.76
CA GLU A 241 -19.05 8.42 11.49
C GLU A 241 -18.75 6.92 11.37
N ARG A 242 -18.88 6.25 12.52
CA ARG A 242 -19.46 4.90 12.61
C ARG A 242 -20.87 4.95 12.04
N LEU A 243 -21.08 4.51 10.80
CA LEU A 243 -22.39 4.10 10.34
C LEU A 243 -22.20 2.94 9.37
N ASN A 244 -22.81 1.82 9.75
CA ASN A 244 -22.98 0.58 8.98
C ASN A 244 -22.68 0.76 7.49
N LEU A 245 -21.47 0.37 7.07
CA LEU A 245 -21.03 0.41 5.68
C LEU A 245 -21.74 -0.64 4.80
N VAL A 246 -22.79 -1.26 5.32
CA VAL A 246 -23.65 -2.20 4.60
C VAL A 246 -24.99 -1.51 4.43
N ASP A 247 -25.33 -1.21 3.19
CA ASP A 247 -26.73 -1.13 2.83
C ASP A 247 -27.26 -2.58 2.96
N PRO A 248 -28.14 -2.91 3.92
CA PRO A 248 -28.65 -4.27 4.10
C PRO A 248 -29.47 -4.77 2.88
N MET A 249 -29.62 -3.93 1.85
CA MET A 249 -30.38 -4.23 0.64
C MET A 249 -29.59 -4.95 -0.46
N ILE A 250 -28.28 -5.15 -0.32
CA ILE A 250 -27.46 -5.94 -1.28
C ILE A 250 -26.99 -7.25 -0.63
N GLU A 251 -27.91 -7.98 0.02
CA GLU A 251 -27.69 -9.35 0.51
C GLU A 251 -28.19 -10.38 -0.52
N THR A 252 -27.59 -10.44 -1.71
CA THR A 252 -27.88 -11.56 -2.63
C THR A 252 -26.68 -12.37 -3.08
N ASP A 253 -25.45 -11.82 -3.07
CA ASP A 253 -24.26 -12.61 -3.41
C ASP A 253 -23.08 -12.33 -2.46
N PHE A 254 -22.33 -13.39 -2.09
CA PHE A 254 -21.09 -13.24 -1.33
C PHE A 254 -20.01 -12.64 -2.24
N GLU A 255 -19.71 -11.35 -2.07
CA GLU A 255 -18.57 -10.70 -2.71
C GLU A 255 -17.36 -10.73 -1.75
N PRO A 256 -16.31 -11.55 -2.03
CA PRO A 256 -15.17 -11.73 -1.12
C PRO A 256 -14.40 -10.43 -0.90
N ASP A 257 -14.29 -9.59 -1.92
CA ASP A 257 -13.61 -8.29 -1.84
C ASP A 257 -14.27 -7.36 -0.83
N VAL A 258 -15.60 -7.24 -0.89
CA VAL A 258 -16.36 -6.39 0.04
C VAL A 258 -16.21 -6.89 1.48
N ALA A 259 -16.26 -8.21 1.69
CA ALA A 259 -16.06 -8.80 3.02
C ALA A 259 -14.62 -8.60 3.53
N TYR A 260 -13.61 -8.72 2.66
CA TYR A 260 -12.21 -8.43 2.98
C TYR A 260 -12.02 -6.95 3.36
N GLU A 261 -12.50 -6.02 2.53
CA GLU A 261 -12.42 -4.58 2.74
C GLU A 261 -13.07 -4.16 4.07
N GLN A 262 -14.26 -4.71 4.37
CA GLN A 262 -14.96 -4.47 5.64
C GLN A 262 -14.16 -4.97 6.84
N SER A 263 -13.58 -6.16 6.74
CA SER A 263 -12.83 -6.77 7.83
C SER A 263 -11.51 -6.00 8.08
N MET A 264 -10.79 -5.62 7.02
CA MET A 264 -9.60 -4.77 7.12
C MET A 264 -9.92 -3.37 7.66
N TRP A 265 -11.08 -2.81 7.31
CA TRP A 265 -11.54 -1.53 7.86
C TRP A 265 -11.78 -1.60 9.37
N GLN A 266 -12.46 -2.65 9.84
CA GLN A 266 -12.68 -2.87 11.27
C GLN A 266 -11.36 -3.07 12.01
N TRP A 267 -10.45 -3.87 11.44
CA TRP A 267 -9.08 -4.04 11.96
C TRP A 267 -8.36 -2.69 12.07
N ALA A 268 -8.34 -1.89 11.00
CA ALA A 268 -7.61 -0.62 10.97
C ALA A 268 -8.19 0.37 11.99
N THR A 269 -9.50 0.44 12.13
CA THR A 269 -10.16 1.33 13.12
C THR A 269 -9.77 0.94 14.54
N PHE A 270 -9.80 -0.36 14.86
CA PHE A 270 -9.40 -0.86 16.18
C PHE A 270 -7.92 -0.58 16.47
N VAL A 271 -7.04 -0.90 15.52
CA VAL A 271 -5.58 -0.74 15.68
C VAL A 271 -5.19 0.72 15.79
N GLN A 272 -5.83 1.59 15.01
CA GLN A 272 -5.64 3.04 15.11
C GLN A 272 -5.90 3.54 16.53
N GLU A 273 -7.07 3.21 17.09
CA GLU A 273 -7.53 3.73 18.38
C GLU A 273 -6.75 3.13 19.56
N HIS A 274 -6.56 1.81 19.54
CA HIS A 274 -6.09 1.09 20.72
C HIS A 274 -4.60 0.77 20.69
N ILE A 275 -3.94 0.78 19.53
CA ILE A 275 -2.52 0.41 19.42
C ILE A 275 -1.66 1.61 19.00
N CYS A 276 -1.95 2.19 17.83
CA CYS A 276 -1.09 3.23 17.25
C CYS A 276 -1.08 4.51 18.10
N ILE A 277 -2.24 4.96 18.60
CA ILE A 277 -2.33 6.18 19.41
C ILE A 277 -1.51 6.03 20.71
N PRO A 278 -1.73 5.00 21.56
CA PRO A 278 -0.92 4.82 22.77
C PRO A 278 0.59 4.72 22.51
N GLN A 279 0.99 3.95 21.50
CA GLN A 279 2.41 3.79 21.14
C GLN A 279 3.03 5.12 20.72
N ALA A 280 2.33 5.92 19.90
CA ALA A 280 2.83 7.18 19.39
C ALA A 280 3.06 8.24 20.48
N ILE A 281 2.27 8.21 21.56
CA ILE A 281 2.40 9.13 22.70
C ILE A 281 3.30 8.57 23.82
N GLY A 282 3.85 7.36 23.65
CA GLY A 282 4.70 6.70 24.64
C GLY A 282 3.96 6.21 25.88
N THR A 283 2.65 5.98 25.78
CA THR A 283 1.87 5.38 26.88
C THR A 283 1.70 3.87 26.65
N PRO A 284 1.58 3.06 27.71
CA PRO A 284 1.25 1.64 27.57
C PRO A 284 -0.03 1.42 26.77
N ILE A 285 -0.08 0.35 25.97
CA ILE A 285 -1.29 -0.01 25.22
C ILE A 285 -2.42 -0.33 26.19
N THR A 286 -2.09 -1.11 27.23
CA THR A 286 -3.04 -1.47 28.28
C THR A 286 -2.69 -0.79 29.61
N THR A 287 -3.73 -0.31 30.29
CA THR A 287 -3.61 0.50 31.51
C THR A 287 -3.85 -0.29 32.79
N SER A 288 -4.29 -1.54 32.68
CA SER A 288 -4.53 -2.47 33.80
C SER A 288 -4.75 -3.88 33.27
N ALA A 289 -4.60 -4.91 34.12
CA ALA A 289 -4.86 -6.30 33.74
C ALA A 289 -6.30 -6.50 33.22
N SER A 290 -7.29 -5.86 33.86
CA SER A 290 -8.69 -5.90 33.41
C SER A 290 -8.86 -5.27 32.03
N HIS A 291 -8.20 -4.12 31.77
CA HIS A 291 -8.25 -3.49 30.46
C HIS A 291 -7.63 -4.39 29.38
N LYS A 292 -6.48 -5.04 29.66
CA LYS A 292 -5.88 -6.01 28.74
C LYS A 292 -6.83 -7.16 28.40
N THR A 293 -7.46 -7.78 29.39
CA THR A 293 -8.44 -8.85 29.17
C THR A 293 -9.62 -8.39 28.32
N THR A 294 -10.21 -7.23 28.64
CA THR A 294 -11.33 -6.67 27.87
C THR A 294 -10.92 -6.35 26.43
N LEU A 295 -9.76 -5.73 26.23
CA LEU A 295 -9.28 -5.32 24.92
C LEU A 295 -9.03 -6.54 24.01
N ILE A 296 -8.38 -7.59 24.54
CA ILE A 296 -8.18 -8.86 23.83
C ILE A 296 -9.51 -9.54 23.50
N ALA A 297 -10.47 -9.54 24.44
CA ALA A 297 -11.79 -10.11 24.21
C ALA A 297 -12.53 -9.37 23.09
N CYS A 298 -12.53 -8.04 23.10
CA CYS A 298 -13.12 -7.23 22.03
C CYS A 298 -12.45 -7.47 20.67
N PHE A 299 -11.12 -7.57 20.64
CA PHE A 299 -10.39 -7.82 19.40
C PHE A 299 -10.71 -9.21 18.82
N ARG A 300 -10.79 -10.24 19.67
CA ARG A 300 -11.20 -11.60 19.26
C ARG A 300 -12.66 -11.67 18.80
N ASP A 301 -13.57 -10.99 19.50
CA ASP A 301 -14.99 -10.92 19.13
C ASP A 301 -15.17 -10.29 17.74
N MET A 302 -14.44 -9.21 17.45
CA MET A 302 -14.41 -8.61 16.11
C MET A 302 -14.05 -9.65 15.04
N TYR A 303 -12.99 -10.44 15.24
CA TYR A 303 -12.60 -11.50 14.29
C TYR A 303 -13.67 -12.57 14.12
N SER A 304 -14.27 -13.03 15.22
CA SER A 304 -15.32 -14.06 15.17
C SER A 304 -16.57 -13.60 14.40
N ASN A 305 -16.88 -12.30 14.46
CA ASN A 305 -18.03 -11.68 13.79
C ASN A 305 -17.78 -11.32 12.32
N TRP A 306 -16.57 -11.48 11.79
CA TRP A 306 -16.32 -11.29 10.36
C TRP A 306 -17.03 -12.34 9.51
N LYS A 307 -17.33 -11.99 8.25
CA LYS A 307 -18.00 -12.88 7.31
C LYS A 307 -17.07 -14.06 6.96
N TYR A 308 -17.60 -15.29 6.97
CA TYR A 308 -16.87 -16.45 6.48
C TYR A 308 -16.40 -16.21 5.02
N PRO A 309 -15.17 -16.62 4.61
CA PRO A 309 -14.17 -17.37 5.38
C PRO A 309 -13.20 -16.54 6.21
N PHE A 310 -13.35 -15.21 6.28
CA PHE A 310 -12.39 -14.31 6.94
C PHE A 310 -12.34 -14.45 8.46
N ASN A 311 -13.35 -15.07 9.09
CA ASN A 311 -13.35 -15.43 10.51
C ASN A 311 -12.87 -16.87 10.80
N SER A 312 -12.48 -17.64 9.77
CA SER A 312 -12.13 -19.05 9.93
C SER A 312 -10.73 -19.22 10.52
N GLN A 313 -10.57 -20.15 11.45
CA GLN A 313 -9.26 -20.63 11.95
C GLN A 313 -8.93 -22.03 11.43
N ASN A 314 -9.72 -22.57 10.49
CA ASN A 314 -9.42 -23.88 9.90
C ASN A 314 -8.05 -23.82 9.19
N PRO A 315 -7.10 -24.74 9.46
CA PRO A 315 -5.81 -24.76 8.78
C PRO A 315 -5.92 -24.84 7.24
N LYS A 316 -7.02 -25.45 6.74
CA LYS A 316 -7.30 -25.58 5.31
C LYS A 316 -7.91 -24.32 4.67
N ARG A 317 -8.12 -23.24 5.43
CA ARG A 317 -8.71 -21.99 4.90
C ARG A 317 -7.93 -21.41 3.72
N PHE A 318 -6.62 -21.70 3.64
CA PHE A 318 -5.76 -21.26 2.55
C PHE A 318 -5.75 -22.20 1.33
N GLU A 319 -6.33 -23.40 1.43
CA GLU A 319 -6.44 -24.39 0.35
C GLU A 319 -7.62 -24.07 -0.59
N THR A 320 -7.72 -22.80 -1.00
CA THR A 320 -8.75 -22.35 -1.96
C THR A 320 -8.20 -22.42 -3.39
N VAL A 321 -9.08 -22.70 -4.35
CA VAL A 321 -8.77 -22.63 -5.78
C VAL A 321 -8.60 -21.18 -6.25
N ASP A 322 -9.28 -20.25 -5.57
CA ASP A 322 -9.21 -18.82 -5.87
C ASP A 322 -8.00 -18.17 -5.19
N LEU A 323 -6.97 -17.87 -5.99
CA LEU A 323 -5.74 -17.22 -5.53
C LEU A 323 -5.98 -15.81 -4.98
N ARG A 324 -7.01 -15.09 -5.45
CA ARG A 324 -7.36 -13.76 -4.93
C ARG A 324 -7.82 -13.87 -3.48
N LEU A 325 -8.80 -14.74 -3.23
CA LEU A 325 -9.29 -15.04 -1.89
C LEU A 325 -8.16 -15.55 -0.99
N ALA A 326 -7.25 -16.40 -1.52
CA ALA A 326 -6.11 -16.90 -0.77
C ALA A 326 -5.20 -15.76 -0.26
N ARG A 327 -4.87 -14.80 -1.13
CA ARG A 327 -4.05 -13.62 -0.78
C ARG A 327 -4.74 -12.72 0.25
N GLN A 328 -6.04 -12.53 0.14
CA GLN A 328 -6.84 -11.77 1.11
C GLN A 328 -6.85 -12.46 2.48
N LEU A 329 -7.08 -13.78 2.52
CA LEU A 329 -7.05 -14.58 3.75
C LEU A 329 -5.67 -14.55 4.41
N VAL A 330 -4.60 -14.67 3.62
CA VAL A 330 -3.22 -14.57 4.11
C VAL A 330 -2.99 -13.20 4.74
N THR A 331 -3.37 -12.12 4.04
CA THR A 331 -3.15 -10.74 4.48
C THR A 331 -3.89 -10.43 5.78
N ILE A 332 -5.17 -10.80 5.86
CA ILE A 332 -5.96 -10.52 7.05
C ILE A 332 -5.53 -11.36 8.24
N THR A 333 -5.20 -12.65 8.02
CA THR A 333 -4.70 -13.53 9.09
C THR A 333 -3.39 -12.96 9.65
N SER A 334 -2.44 -12.63 8.78
CA SER A 334 -1.14 -12.07 9.18
C SER A 334 -1.33 -10.77 9.98
N SER A 335 -2.20 -9.87 9.51
CA SER A 335 -2.43 -8.56 10.13
C SER A 335 -3.16 -8.67 11.48
N PHE A 336 -4.20 -9.51 11.55
CA PHE A 336 -4.96 -9.70 12.78
C PHE A 336 -4.12 -10.37 13.87
N PHE A 337 -3.54 -11.53 13.57
CA PHE A 337 -2.80 -12.30 14.55
C PHE A 337 -1.46 -11.62 14.94
N GLY A 338 -0.86 -10.84 14.03
CA GLY A 338 0.29 -10.00 14.38
C GLY A 338 -0.03 -8.97 15.47
N VAL A 339 -1.16 -8.28 15.36
CA VAL A 339 -1.63 -7.36 16.42
C VAL A 339 -2.01 -8.10 17.70
N LEU A 340 -2.63 -9.28 17.57
CA LEU A 340 -2.97 -10.11 18.74
C LEU A 340 -1.71 -10.53 19.51
N THR A 341 -0.62 -10.88 18.82
CA THR A 341 0.69 -11.12 19.44
C THR A 341 1.18 -9.90 20.22
N VAL A 342 1.10 -8.70 19.64
CA VAL A 342 1.50 -7.45 20.34
C VAL A 342 0.64 -7.20 21.58
N LEU A 343 -0.66 -7.42 21.51
CA LEU A 343 -1.55 -7.31 22.69
C LEU A 343 -1.18 -8.30 23.79
N TYR A 344 -0.79 -9.52 23.44
CA TYR A 344 -0.34 -10.51 24.44
C TYR A 344 1.01 -10.15 25.05
N LEU A 345 1.93 -9.61 24.26
CA LEU A 345 3.26 -9.19 24.71
C LEU A 345 3.28 -7.82 25.42
N ASP A 346 2.21 -7.02 25.32
CA ASP A 346 2.15 -5.73 26.03
C ASP A 346 2.34 -5.90 27.54
N GLU A 347 3.27 -5.13 28.09
CA GLU A 347 3.61 -5.15 29.51
C GLU A 347 3.48 -3.75 30.13
N ASN A 348 2.95 -3.72 31.34
CA ASN A 348 2.90 -2.53 32.17
C ASN A 348 2.97 -2.97 33.63
N PRO A 349 4.19 -3.30 34.14
CA PRO A 349 4.38 -3.85 35.48
C PRO A 349 3.80 -2.96 36.59
N ASP A 350 3.88 -1.64 36.42
CA ASP A 350 3.35 -0.65 37.36
C ASP A 350 1.82 -0.75 37.51
N ALA A 351 1.12 -1.23 36.48
CA ALA A 351 -0.32 -1.45 36.48
C ALA A 351 -0.72 -2.94 36.63
N GLY A 352 0.24 -3.82 36.97
CA GLY A 352 0.01 -5.25 37.12
C GLY A 352 -0.28 -5.98 35.81
N VAL A 353 0.18 -5.43 34.67
CA VAL A 353 0.06 -6.08 33.36
C VAL A 353 1.38 -6.76 33.01
N PHE A 354 1.31 -8.06 32.76
CA PHE A 354 2.45 -8.91 32.38
C PHE A 354 2.22 -9.52 31.00
N ALA A 355 3.30 -9.89 30.31
CA ALA A 355 3.19 -10.60 29.04
C ALA A 355 2.50 -11.97 29.21
N ASP A 356 1.64 -12.31 28.27
CA ASP A 356 1.08 -13.65 28.10
C ASP A 356 1.88 -14.38 27.03
N VAL A 357 2.96 -15.04 27.47
CA VAL A 357 3.89 -15.73 26.57
C VAL A 357 3.18 -16.83 25.78
N TYR A 358 2.29 -17.59 26.41
CA TYR A 358 1.59 -18.70 25.75
C TYR A 358 0.61 -18.18 24.69
N GLY A 359 -0.22 -17.19 25.05
CA GLY A 359 -1.13 -16.54 24.11
C GLY A 359 -0.38 -15.90 22.93
N SER A 360 0.79 -15.30 23.20
CA SER A 360 1.63 -14.72 22.16
C SER A 360 2.20 -15.76 21.18
N ILE A 361 2.60 -16.94 21.67
CA ILE A 361 3.11 -18.03 20.83
C ILE A 361 2.01 -18.56 19.93
N ASP A 362 0.81 -18.81 20.48
CA ASP A 362 -0.33 -19.31 19.71
C ASP A 362 -0.76 -18.31 18.62
N ALA A 363 -0.86 -17.02 18.97
CA ALA A 363 -1.17 -15.97 18.00
C ALA A 363 -0.08 -15.85 16.92
N THR A 364 1.20 -15.90 17.31
CA THR A 364 2.33 -15.83 16.36
C THR A 364 2.34 -17.03 15.44
N HIS A 365 2.03 -18.23 15.93
CA HIS A 365 1.90 -19.43 15.12
C HIS A 365 0.81 -19.26 14.05
N GLU A 366 -0.36 -18.74 14.41
CA GLU A 366 -1.43 -18.46 13.45
C GLU A 366 -1.00 -17.40 12.42
N ALA A 367 -0.31 -16.33 12.84
CA ALA A 367 0.25 -15.34 11.91
C ALA A 367 1.26 -15.99 10.94
N LEU A 368 2.18 -16.82 11.43
CA LEU A 368 3.18 -17.52 10.61
C LEU A 368 2.56 -18.57 9.68
N SER A 369 1.44 -19.19 10.07
CA SER A 369 0.72 -20.12 9.20
C SER A 369 0.33 -19.49 7.87
N SER A 370 -0.01 -18.18 7.88
CA SER A 370 -0.33 -17.41 6.68
C SER A 370 0.88 -17.17 5.78
N PHE A 371 2.07 -16.94 6.36
CA PHE A 371 3.32 -16.84 5.61
C PHE A 371 3.63 -18.16 4.90
N PHE A 372 3.53 -19.29 5.60
CA PHE A 372 3.77 -20.60 4.98
C PHE A 372 2.68 -20.98 3.98
N ALA A 373 1.44 -20.52 4.16
CA ALA A 373 0.41 -20.67 3.16
C ALA A 373 0.77 -19.92 1.87
N LEU A 374 1.22 -18.68 1.97
CA LEU A 374 1.69 -17.91 0.82
C LEU A 374 2.87 -18.56 0.12
N LEU A 375 3.82 -19.09 0.88
CA LEU A 375 4.96 -19.84 0.33
C LEU A 375 4.51 -21.04 -0.51
N ARG A 376 3.46 -21.74 -0.09
CA ARG A 376 2.87 -22.86 -0.86
C ARG A 376 2.12 -22.39 -2.10
N LEU A 377 1.43 -21.25 -2.01
CA LEU A 377 0.61 -20.70 -3.09
C LEU A 377 1.46 -20.03 -4.19
N SER A 378 2.58 -19.40 -3.84
CA SER A 378 3.41 -18.62 -4.76
C SER A 378 4.88 -18.64 -4.31
N PRO A 379 5.58 -19.79 -4.42
CA PRO A 379 6.96 -19.92 -3.97
C PRO A 379 7.93 -18.97 -4.71
N GLU A 380 7.65 -18.70 -5.99
CA GLU A 380 8.41 -17.77 -6.85
C GLU A 380 8.25 -16.30 -6.46
N GLN A 381 7.37 -16.02 -5.49
CA GLN A 381 7.10 -14.68 -4.98
C GLN A 381 7.57 -14.48 -3.53
N MET A 382 8.33 -15.42 -2.98
CA MET A 382 8.71 -15.42 -1.56
C MET A 382 9.59 -14.22 -1.15
N ASP A 383 10.53 -13.84 -2.01
CA ASP A 383 11.37 -12.65 -1.84
C ASP A 383 10.55 -11.36 -1.73
N MET A 384 9.43 -11.29 -2.45
CA MET A 384 8.58 -10.11 -2.52
C MET A 384 7.63 -9.97 -1.34
N TRP A 385 7.03 -11.09 -0.93
CA TRP A 385 6.07 -11.10 0.17
C TRP A 385 6.71 -11.34 1.54
N GLY A 386 7.97 -11.79 1.54
CA GLY A 386 8.75 -12.05 2.75
C GLY A 386 8.81 -10.81 3.64
N SER A 387 9.15 -9.64 3.09
CA SER A 387 9.23 -8.40 3.87
C SER A 387 7.89 -8.01 4.48
N TYR A 388 6.76 -8.29 3.82
CA TYR A 388 5.43 -7.97 4.33
C TYR A 388 5.00 -8.87 5.49
N HIS A 389 5.21 -10.17 5.39
CA HIS A 389 4.74 -11.15 6.37
C HIS A 389 5.74 -11.48 7.48
N THR A 390 7.05 -11.31 7.24
CA THR A 390 8.07 -11.49 8.30
C THR A 390 8.14 -10.33 9.28
N ARG A 391 7.44 -9.22 9.03
CA ARG A 391 7.35 -8.10 9.99
C ARG A 391 6.63 -8.49 11.29
N ALA A 392 5.68 -9.42 11.24
CA ALA A 392 5.10 -10.02 12.45
C ALA A 392 6.16 -10.76 13.29
N TYR A 393 7.10 -11.47 12.63
CA TYR A 393 8.23 -12.11 13.29
C TYR A 393 9.24 -11.09 13.84
N ALA A 394 9.57 -10.05 13.07
CA ALA A 394 10.46 -8.98 13.53
C ALA A 394 9.90 -8.20 14.73
N GLN A 395 8.57 -8.06 14.82
CA GLN A 395 7.91 -7.48 15.98
C GLN A 395 8.00 -8.40 17.20
N ALA A 396 7.77 -9.71 17.05
CA ALA A 396 7.88 -10.67 18.16
C ALA A 396 9.30 -10.77 18.74
N VAL A 397 10.35 -10.68 17.90
CA VAL A 397 11.75 -10.69 18.35
C VAL A 397 12.11 -9.44 19.16
N ARG A 398 11.53 -8.28 18.86
CA ARG A 398 11.84 -7.01 19.55
C ARG A 398 11.25 -6.87 20.96
N TYR A 399 10.25 -7.68 21.30
CA TYR A 399 9.70 -7.73 22.67
C TYR A 399 10.38 -8.81 23.54
N GLY A 400 11.38 -9.52 22.98
CA GLY A 400 12.16 -10.54 23.68
C GLY A 400 13.57 -10.08 24.10
N ASP A 401 13.96 -8.86 23.76
CA ASP A 401 15.18 -8.17 24.22
C ASP A 401 14.82 -7.10 25.26
#